data_AF-A0A351F8G9-F1
#
_entry.id   AF-A0A351F8G9-F1
#
_cell.length_a   1.000
_cell.length_b   1.000
_cell.length_c   1.000
_cell.angle_alpha   90.00
_cell.angle_beta   90.00
_cell.angle_gamma   90.00
#
_symmetry.space_group_name_H-M   'P 1'
#
loop_
_entity.id
_entity.type
_entity.pdbx_description
1 polymer ?
#
loop_
_entity_poly.entity_id
_entity_poly.type
_entity_poly.pdbx_seq_one_letter_code
_entity_poly.pdbx_strand_id
1 'polypeptide(L)' 'DFPCHRVVNGSGRTAPGWTEQRSLLESEGVEFKPNGCVDMKKFQWEI' A
#
# COMPACT_ATOMS: atom_id res chain seq x y z
N ASP A 1 -9.88 7.47 -13.98
CA ASP A 1 -8.63 7.10 -13.31
C ASP A 1 -8.78 5.72 -12.68
N PHE A 2 -7.74 4.90 -12.75
CA PHE A 2 -7.74 3.58 -12.12
C PHE A 2 -6.84 3.63 -10.88
N PRO A 3 -7.33 3.32 -9.67
CA PRO A 3 -6.55 3.47 -8.43
C PRO A 3 -5.54 2.30 -8.28
N CYS A 4 -4.65 2.13 -9.25
CA CYS A 4 -3.66 1.06 -9.28
C CYS A 4 -2.66 1.15 -8.12
N HIS A 5 -2.47 2.33 -7.52
CA HIS A 5 -1.64 2.53 -6.34
C HIS A 5 -2.17 1.78 -5.10
N ARG A 6 -3.47 1.43 -5.07
CA ARG A 6 -4.07 0.63 -3.98
C ARG A 6 -3.68 -0.85 -4.01
N VAL A 7 -3.06 -1.32 -5.08
CA VAL A 7 -2.65 -2.72 -5.23
C VAL A 7 -1.20 -2.89 -4.77
N VAL A 8 -1.01 -3.64 -3.69
CA VAL A 8 0.28 -4.10 -3.18
C VAL A 8 0.38 -5.62 -3.26
N ASN A 9 1.57 -6.19 -3.10
CA ASN A 9 1.69 -7.65 -3.07
C ASN A 9 1.15 -8.24 -1.74
N GLY A 10 1.08 -9.57 -1.64
CA GLY A 10 0.57 -10.26 -0.44
C GLY A 10 1.38 -10.00 0.84
N SER A 11 2.61 -9.49 0.76
CA SER A 11 3.39 -9.08 1.93
C SER A 11 3.19 -7.60 2.31
N GLY A 12 2.38 -6.84 1.56
CA GLY A 12 2.17 -5.41 1.74
C GLY A 12 3.27 -4.52 1.17
N ARG A 13 4.14 -5.06 0.30
CA ARG A 13 5.22 -4.29 -0.32
C ARG A 13 4.69 -3.51 -1.53
N THR A 14 5.10 -2.25 -1.64
CA THR A 14 4.85 -1.42 -2.81
C THR A 14 5.60 -1.94 -4.04
N ALA A 15 5.16 -1.52 -5.22
CA ALA A 15 5.77 -1.85 -6.49
C ALA A 15 7.22 -1.33 -6.55
N PRO A 16 8.18 -2.18 -6.93
CA PRO A 16 9.56 -1.74 -7.08
C PRO A 16 9.66 -0.70 -8.21
N GLY A 17 10.39 0.39 -7.97
CA GLY A 17 10.57 1.47 -8.95
C GLY A 17 9.42 2.48 -9.01
N TRP A 18 8.37 2.33 -8.19
CA TRP A 18 7.27 3.30 -8.10
C TRP A 18 7.30 4.02 -6.74
N THR A 19 8.05 5.11 -6.67
CA THR A 19 8.27 5.89 -5.44
C THR A 19 7.01 6.57 -4.93
N GLU A 20 6.13 7.00 -5.84
CA GLU A 20 4.91 7.75 -5.52
C GLU A 20 3.82 6.88 -4.91
N GLN A 21 3.85 5.55 -5.14
CA GLN A 21 2.81 4.65 -4.63
C GLN A 21 2.65 4.76 -3.12
N ARG A 22 3.77 4.83 -2.40
CA ARG A 22 3.75 4.97 -0.94
C ARG A 22 3.07 6.27 -0.52
N SER A 23 3.44 7.39 -1.12
CA SER A 23 2.86 8.70 -0.79
C SER A 23 1.36 8.75 -1.09
N LEU A 24 0.91 8.11 -2.17
CA LEU A 24 -0.51 8.00 -2.50
C LEU A 24 -1.27 7.19 -1.44
N LEU A 25 -0.72 6.05 -1.01
CA LEU A 25 -1.29 5.23 0.07
C LEU A 25 -1.33 5.99 1.40
N GLU A 26 -0.23 6.65 1.77
CA GLU A 26 -0.16 7.49 2.99
C GLU A 26 -1.17 8.65 2.93
N SER A 27 -1.40 9.24 1.76
CA SER A 27 -2.42 10.30 1.57
C SER A 27 -3.86 9.81 1.74
N GLU A 28 -4.09 8.51 1.53
CA GLU A 28 -5.37 7.85 1.79
C GLU A 28 -5.47 7.33 3.23
N GLY A 29 -4.46 7.55 4.08
CA GLY A 29 -4.44 7.13 5.49
C GLY A 29 -3.95 5.70 5.71
N VAL A 30 -3.32 5.06 4.72
CA VAL A 30 -2.76 3.72 4.86
C VAL A 30 -1.47 3.78 5.67
N GLU A 31 -1.40 2.96 6.73
CA GLU A 31 -0.21 2.88 7.60
C GLU A 31 0.80 1.84 7.09
N PHE A 32 2.08 2.17 7.29
CA PHE A 32 3.20 1.28 7.02
C PHE A 32 3.84 0.83 8.34
N LYS A 33 4.16 -0.47 8.40
CA LYS A 33 4.95 -1.05 9.50
C LYS A 33 6.40 -0.54 9.47
N PRO A 34 7.16 -0.72 10.56
CA PRO A 34 8.59 -0.36 10.59
C PRO A 34 9.43 -1.00 9.49
N ASN A 35 9.01 -2.16 8.95
CA ASN A 35 9.68 -2.82 7.82
C ASN A 35 9.33 -2.21 6.44
N GLY A 36 8.58 -1.11 6.40
CA GLY A 36 8.20 -0.41 5.18
C GLY A 36 7.10 -1.08 4.36
N CYS A 37 6.39 -2.07 4.91
CA CYS A 37 5.24 -2.72 4.25
C CYS A 37 3.91 -2.25 4.85
N VAL A 38 2.86 -2.20 4.02
CA VAL A 38 1.48 -1.94 4.43
C VAL A 38 1.04 -2.95 5.49
N ASP A 39 0.27 -2.49 6.47
CA ASP A 39 -0.39 -3.41 7.40
C ASP A 39 -1.59 -4.12 6.77
N MET A 40 -1.31 -5.20 6.04
CA MET A 40 -2.32 -6.00 5.35
C MET A 40 -3.44 -6.51 6.26
N LYS A 41 -3.19 -6.69 7.56
CA LYS A 41 -4.26 -7.10 8.50
C LYS A 41 -5.32 -6.00 8.71
N LYS A 42 -4.95 -4.74 8.52
CA LYS A 42 -5.83 -3.57 8.70
C LYS A 42 -6.42 -3.08 7.37
N PHE A 43 -5.65 -3.15 6.30
CA PHE A 43 -5.95 -2.46 5.03
C PHE A 43 -6.23 -3.40 3.85
N GLN A 44 -6.25 -4.73 4.05
CA GLN A 44 -6.74 -5.63 3.01
C GLN A 44 -8.24 -5.39 2.76
N TRP A 45 -8.67 -5.58 1.51
CA TRP A 45 -10.07 -5.54 1.16
C TRP A 45 -10.72 -6.84 1.61
N GLU A 46 -11.75 -6.75 2.43
CA GLU A 46 -12.62 -7.89 2.77
C GLU A 46 -13.69 -8.03 1.69
N ILE A 47 -13.94 -9.26 1.23
CA ILE A 47 -14.98 -9.58 0.23
C ILE A 47 -16.28 -9.92 0.94
#